data_AF-A0A815N2Z5-F1
#
_entry.id   AF-A0A815N2Z5-F1
#
_cell.length_a   1.000
_cell.length_b   1.000
_cell.length_c   1.000
_cell.angle_alpha   90.00
_cell.angle_beta   90.00
_cell.angle_gamma   90.00
#
_symmetry.space_group_name_H-M   'P 1'
#
loop_
_entity.id
_entity.type
_entity.pdbx_description
1 polymer ?
#
loop_
_entity_poly.entity_id
_entity_poly.type
_entity_poly.pdbx_seq_one_letter_code
_entity_poly.pdbx_strand_id
1 'polypeptide(L)'
;MANLLLYLLHQPEAKASLVFLFLILILPLSAFSALFVPHFIWVLIRSSYICIGLYILGIYFAVRWFARGGHFDALHTENLSGKTYLITGSAGGIGKQTALELAKRGAKVVLFARPSNLQQTIDDVKKVAREAKLVSGYPLDLADLVSIKKGVEQYKVNEGEDASITALINNAG
;
A
#
# COMPACT_ATOMS: atom_id res chain seq x y z
N MET A 1 2.05 -16.92 -62.39
CA MET A 1 2.39 -15.56 -61.91
C MET A 1 2.77 -15.54 -60.43
N ALA A 2 1.93 -16.01 -59.49
CA ALA A 2 2.22 -15.96 -58.04
C ALA A 2 3.49 -16.72 -57.59
N ASN A 3 3.76 -17.91 -58.14
CA ASN A 3 4.92 -18.72 -57.73
C ASN A 3 6.27 -18.15 -58.18
N LEU A 4 6.32 -17.39 -59.28
CA LEU A 4 7.54 -16.74 -59.76
C LEU A 4 7.96 -15.59 -58.85
N LEU A 5 6.98 -14.87 -58.31
CA LEU A 5 7.18 -13.72 -57.42
C LEU A 5 7.72 -14.15 -56.05
N LEU A 6 7.18 -15.25 -55.51
CA LEU A 6 7.68 -15.90 -54.28
C LEU A 6 9.10 -16.44 -54.44
N TYR A 7 9.44 -17.02 -55.59
CA TYR A 7 10.80 -17.49 -55.88
C TYR A 7 11.80 -16.33 -55.96
N LEU A 8 11.43 -15.23 -56.63
CA LEU A 8 12.26 -14.03 -56.74
C LEU A 8 12.49 -13.36 -55.37
N LEU A 9 11.49 -13.31 -54.49
CA LEU A 9 11.63 -12.77 -53.13
C LEU A 9 12.53 -13.61 -52.20
N HIS A 10 12.75 -14.90 -52.53
CA HIS A 10 13.62 -15.76 -51.74
C HIS A 10 15.11 -15.62 -52.11
N GLN A 11 15.41 -15.01 -53.25
CA GLN A 11 16.79 -14.73 -53.67
C GLN A 11 17.43 -13.69 -52.74
N PRO A 12 18.65 -13.93 -52.23
CA PRO A 12 19.32 -13.01 -51.31
C PRO A 12 19.54 -11.61 -51.93
N GLU A 13 19.83 -11.58 -53.23
CA GLU A 13 19.95 -10.38 -54.09
C GLU A 13 18.69 -9.51 -54.06
N ALA A 14 17.51 -10.15 -54.10
CA ALA A 14 16.23 -9.46 -54.11
C ALA A 14 15.90 -8.86 -52.74
N LYS A 15 16.21 -9.56 -51.64
CA LYS A 15 16.04 -9.03 -50.28
C LYS A 15 16.94 -7.84 -50.02
N ALA A 16 18.21 -7.90 -50.46
CA ALA A 16 19.14 -6.79 -50.36
C ALA A 16 18.64 -5.56 -51.15
N SER A 17 18.16 -5.79 -52.38
CA SER A 17 17.57 -4.74 -53.22
C SER A 17 16.31 -4.13 -52.62
N LEU A 18 15.46 -4.93 -51.96
CA LEU A 18 14.23 -4.45 -51.33
C LEU A 18 14.53 -3.64 -50.05
N VAL A 19 15.50 -4.07 -49.25
CA VAL A 19 16.01 -3.30 -48.10
C VAL A 19 16.64 -1.99 -48.56
N PHE A 20 17.40 -2.01 -49.64
CA PHE A 20 17.98 -0.81 -50.24
C PHE A 20 16.90 0.16 -50.76
N LEU A 21 15.86 -0.35 -51.42
CA LEU A 21 14.71 0.44 -51.87
C LEU A 21 13.94 1.02 -50.68
N PHE A 22 13.76 0.25 -49.60
CA PHE A 22 13.12 0.69 -48.37
C PHE A 22 13.92 1.81 -47.68
N LEU A 23 15.25 1.69 -47.64
CA LEU A 23 16.14 2.72 -47.12
C LEU A 23 16.07 4.01 -47.97
N ILE A 24 16.07 3.89 -49.30
CA ILE A 24 15.99 5.04 -50.20
C ILE A 24 14.60 5.69 -50.22
N LEU A 25 13.51 4.97 -49.92
CA LEU A 25 12.17 5.57 -49.91
C LEU A 25 11.82 6.17 -48.55
N ILE A 26 12.19 5.52 -47.44
CA ILE A 26 11.70 5.90 -46.10
C ILE A 26 12.64 6.86 -45.37
N LEU A 27 13.95 6.71 -45.53
CA LEU A 27 14.91 7.65 -44.92
C LEU A 27 14.77 9.08 -45.45
N PRO A 28 14.59 9.33 -46.77
CA PRO A 28 14.33 10.70 -47.21
C PRO A 28 12.93 11.16 -46.89
N LEU A 29 11.93 10.28 -46.72
CA LEU A 29 10.57 10.72 -46.34
C LEU A 29 10.53 11.26 -44.89
N SER A 30 11.28 10.64 -43.97
CA SER A 30 11.46 11.14 -42.60
C SER A 30 12.35 12.39 -42.56
N ALA A 31 13.38 12.49 -43.42
CA ALA A 31 14.20 13.69 -43.54
C ALA A 31 13.46 14.86 -44.24
N PHE A 32 12.61 14.58 -45.22
CA PHE A 32 11.81 15.55 -45.96
C PHE A 32 10.68 16.12 -45.10
N SER A 33 10.01 15.27 -44.32
CA SER A 33 9.06 15.75 -43.31
C SER A 33 9.74 16.61 -42.24
N ALA A 34 10.98 16.31 -41.84
CA ALA A 34 11.75 17.19 -40.95
C ALA A 34 12.11 18.55 -41.58
N LEU A 35 12.19 18.64 -42.91
CA LEU A 35 12.42 19.89 -43.66
C LEU A 35 11.14 20.73 -43.83
N PHE A 36 9.98 20.09 -43.97
CA PHE A 36 8.70 20.75 -44.27
C PHE A 36 7.81 20.98 -43.05
N VAL A 37 8.13 20.38 -41.91
CA VAL A 37 7.49 20.70 -40.63
C VAL A 37 8.16 21.96 -40.10
N PRO A 38 7.46 23.12 -40.05
CA PRO A 38 8.04 24.35 -39.56
C PRO A 38 8.62 24.14 -38.16
N HIS A 39 9.78 24.74 -37.88
CA HIS A 39 10.44 24.67 -36.57
C HIS A 39 9.47 24.92 -35.39
N PHE A 40 8.47 25.77 -35.61
CA PHE A 40 7.36 26.03 -34.70
C PHE A 40 6.60 24.78 -34.24
N ILE A 41 6.32 23.83 -35.13
CA ILE A 41 5.60 22.58 -34.78
C ILE A 41 6.45 21.71 -33.84
N TRP A 42 7.77 21.64 -34.05
CA TRP A 42 8.67 20.91 -33.16
C TRP A 42 8.75 21.53 -31.76
N VAL A 43 8.70 22.87 -31.68
CA VAL A 43 8.62 23.59 -30.40
C VAL A 43 7.30 23.26 -29.68
N LEU A 44 6.17 23.24 -30.40
CA LEU A 44 4.88 22.85 -29.83
C LEU A 44 4.89 21.42 -29.31
N ILE A 45 5.40 20.47 -30.10
CA ILE A 45 5.51 19.06 -29.69
C ILE A 45 6.38 18.93 -28.44
N ARG A 46 7.59 19.52 -28.42
CA ARG A 46 8.46 19.48 -27.22
C ARG A 46 7.81 20.13 -26.00
N SER A 47 7.14 21.28 -26.17
CA SER A 47 6.46 21.96 -25.07
C SER A 47 5.31 21.13 -24.51
N SER A 48 4.59 20.40 -25.35
CA SER A 48 3.49 19.52 -24.92
C SER A 48 3.97 18.37 -24.04
N TYR A 49 5.11 17.74 -24.38
CA TYR A 49 5.71 16.69 -23.53
C TYR A 49 6.16 17.23 -22.18
N ILE A 50 6.69 18.46 -22.13
CA ILE A 50 7.05 19.11 -20.86
C ILE A 50 5.80 19.36 -20.02
N CYS A 51 4.73 19.91 -20.61
CA CYS A 51 3.47 20.15 -19.91
C CYS A 51 2.83 18.86 -19.38
N ILE A 52 2.80 17.79 -20.20
CA ILE A 52 2.28 16.47 -19.79
C ILE A 52 3.12 15.90 -18.64
N GLY A 53 4.45 16.01 -18.73
CA GLY A 53 5.36 15.57 -17.67
C GLY A 53 5.11 16.31 -16.35
N LEU A 54 4.97 17.63 -16.39
CA LEU A 54 4.66 18.44 -15.21
C LEU A 54 3.27 18.13 -14.64
N TYR A 55 2.28 17.88 -15.50
CA TYR A 55 0.93 17.49 -15.09
C TYR A 55 0.93 16.14 -14.37
N ILE A 56 1.59 15.12 -14.94
CA ILE A 56 1.72 13.79 -14.32
C ILE A 56 2.48 13.89 -13.01
N LEU A 57 3.56 14.69 -12.95
CA LEU A 57 4.32 14.92 -11.73
C LEU A 57 3.47 15.62 -10.66
N GLY A 58 2.68 16.61 -11.05
CA GLY A 58 1.72 17.30 -10.18
C GLY A 58 0.67 16.34 -9.62
N ILE A 59 0.08 15.50 -10.47
CA ILE A 59 -0.85 14.43 -10.03
C ILE A 59 -0.15 13.48 -9.08
N TYR A 60 1.05 13.02 -9.40
CA TYR A 60 1.81 12.11 -8.54
C TYR A 60 2.01 12.69 -7.14
N PHE A 61 2.41 13.97 -7.04
CA PHE A 61 2.57 14.64 -5.76
C PHE A 61 1.24 14.87 -5.04
N ALA A 62 0.19 15.25 -5.76
CA ALA A 62 -1.15 15.43 -5.19
C ALA A 62 -1.67 14.10 -4.62
N VAL A 63 -1.64 13.01 -5.40
CA VAL A 63 -2.02 11.67 -4.94
C VAL A 63 -1.20 11.25 -3.73
N ARG A 64 0.14 11.46 -3.77
CA ARG A 64 1.01 11.13 -2.64
C ARG A 64 0.69 11.96 -1.39
N TRP A 65 0.31 13.23 -1.57
CA TRP A 65 -0.07 14.12 -0.47
C TRP A 65 -1.41 13.69 0.14
N PHE A 66 -2.42 13.38 -0.68
CA PHE A 66 -3.70 12.84 -0.22
C PHE A 66 -3.55 11.46 0.44
N ALA A 67 -2.73 10.57 -0.14
CA ALA A 67 -2.51 9.22 0.36
C ALA A 67 -1.71 9.18 1.68
N ARG A 68 -0.93 10.23 2.01
CA ARG A 68 -0.24 10.34 3.29
C ARG A 68 -1.19 10.46 4.48
N GLY A 69 -2.45 10.87 4.25
CA GLY A 69 -3.41 11.16 5.31
C GLY A 69 -3.05 12.43 6.08
N GLY A 70 -4.01 12.95 6.85
CA GLY A 70 -3.78 14.09 7.75
C GLY A 70 -2.99 13.69 8.99
N HIS A 71 -2.12 14.57 9.49
CA HIS A 71 -1.56 14.46 10.84
C HIS A 71 -2.62 14.93 11.84
N PHE A 72 -3.19 14.01 12.61
CA PHE A 72 -4.12 14.34 13.70
C PHE A 72 -3.35 14.56 15.01
N ASP A 73 -2.77 15.76 15.17
CA ASP A 73 -1.94 16.09 16.34
C ASP A 73 -2.71 16.14 17.68
N ALA A 74 -4.02 16.40 17.62
CA ALA A 74 -4.86 16.57 18.81
C ALA A 74 -4.97 15.30 19.70
N LEU A 75 -4.66 14.12 19.16
CA LEU A 75 -4.78 12.86 19.88
C LEU A 75 -3.55 12.54 20.75
N HIS A 76 -2.36 13.09 20.45
CA HIS A 76 -1.11 12.71 21.11
C HIS A 76 -1.00 13.16 22.58
N THR A 77 -1.89 14.04 23.05
CA THR A 77 -1.85 14.60 24.41
C THR A 77 -2.96 14.06 25.31
N GLU A 78 -3.92 13.29 24.78
CA GLU A 78 -5.04 12.81 25.59
C GLU A 78 -4.60 11.71 26.55
N ASN A 79 -4.87 11.90 27.84
CA ASN A 79 -4.67 10.88 28.86
C ASN A 79 -5.81 9.86 28.81
N LEU A 80 -5.47 8.58 28.60
CA LEU A 80 -6.45 7.49 28.49
C LEU A 80 -6.50 6.61 29.74
N SER A 81 -5.91 7.04 30.86
CA SER A 81 -6.02 6.34 32.14
C SER A 81 -7.48 6.08 32.52
N GLY A 82 -7.77 4.85 32.96
CA GLY A 82 -9.12 4.39 33.30
C GLY A 82 -9.99 3.96 32.10
N LYS A 83 -9.52 4.14 30.86
CA LYS A 83 -10.19 3.62 29.66
C LYS A 83 -9.63 2.26 29.26
N THR A 84 -10.50 1.36 28.81
CA THR A 84 -10.15 -0.01 28.39
C THR A 84 -10.46 -0.21 26.91
N TYR A 85 -9.47 -0.67 26.14
CA TYR A 85 -9.59 -0.92 24.71
C TYR A 85 -9.28 -2.38 24.39
N LEU A 86 -10.22 -3.04 23.72
CA LEU A 86 -10.04 -4.37 23.16
C LEU A 86 -9.65 -4.23 21.69
N ILE A 87 -8.66 -5.01 21.24
CA ILE A 87 -8.14 -4.91 19.87
C ILE A 87 -8.05 -6.29 19.27
N THR A 88 -8.82 -6.55 18.21
CA THR A 88 -8.70 -7.77 17.40
C THR A 88 -7.62 -7.59 16.33
N GLY A 89 -6.90 -8.66 15.96
CA GLY A 89 -5.85 -8.57 14.94
C GLY A 89 -4.67 -7.73 15.43
N SER A 90 -4.38 -7.79 16.73
CA SER A 90 -3.39 -6.94 17.40
C SER A 90 -1.95 -7.43 17.28
N ALA A 91 -1.72 -8.66 16.81
CA ALA A 91 -0.39 -9.26 16.73
C ALA A 91 0.51 -8.73 15.60
N GLY A 92 0.08 -7.69 14.87
CA GLY A 92 0.84 -7.06 13.80
C GLY A 92 0.15 -5.84 13.20
N GLY A 93 0.81 -5.22 12.21
CA GLY A 93 0.26 -4.13 11.41
C GLY A 93 -0.31 -2.96 12.22
N ILE A 94 -1.47 -2.46 11.78
CA ILE A 94 -2.17 -1.32 12.38
C ILE A 94 -2.63 -1.64 13.81
N GLY A 95 -3.09 -2.88 14.08
CA GLY A 95 -3.55 -3.30 15.39
C GLY A 95 -2.44 -3.23 16.45
N LYS A 96 -1.22 -3.66 16.11
CA LYS A 96 -0.06 -3.53 16.99
C LYS A 96 0.30 -2.07 17.25
N GLN A 97 0.34 -1.23 16.21
CA GLN A 97 0.64 0.20 16.39
C GLN A 97 -0.42 0.92 17.24
N THR A 98 -1.69 0.57 17.04
CA THR A 98 -2.80 1.06 17.84
C THR A 98 -2.65 0.67 19.31
N ALA A 99 -2.29 -0.59 19.58
CA ALA A 99 -2.02 -1.06 20.95
C ALA A 99 -0.87 -0.29 21.62
N LEU A 100 0.23 -0.09 20.89
CA LEU A 100 1.39 0.66 21.39
C LEU A 100 1.01 2.09 21.77
N GLU A 101 0.26 2.79 20.91
CA GLU A 101 -0.12 4.18 21.14
C GLU A 101 -1.12 4.35 22.28
N LEU A 102 -2.12 3.46 22.38
CA LEU A 102 -3.07 3.46 23.48
C LEU A 102 -2.39 3.18 24.83
N ALA A 103 -1.46 2.21 24.87
CA ALA A 103 -0.72 1.87 26.08
C ALA A 103 0.21 3.00 26.55
N LYS A 104 0.90 3.70 25.63
CA LYS A 104 1.71 4.90 25.94
C LYS A 104 0.89 6.00 26.61
N ARG A 105 -0.37 6.14 26.21
CA ARG A 105 -1.31 7.13 26.75
C ARG A 105 -1.97 6.68 28.06
N GLY A 106 -1.60 5.51 28.59
CA GLY A 106 -2.05 5.00 29.89
C GLY A 106 -3.36 4.22 29.87
N ALA A 107 -3.86 3.85 28.69
CA ALA A 107 -5.04 3.00 28.59
C ALA A 107 -4.75 1.56 29.04
N LYS A 108 -5.79 0.87 29.50
CA LYS A 108 -5.78 -0.59 29.59
C LYS A 108 -6.01 -1.16 28.18
N VAL A 109 -5.12 -2.03 27.74
CA VAL A 109 -5.13 -2.58 26.38
C VAL A 109 -5.21 -4.10 26.46
N VAL A 110 -6.23 -4.64 25.79
CA VAL A 110 -6.49 -6.07 25.72
C VAL A 110 -6.33 -6.54 24.28
N LEU A 111 -5.42 -7.48 24.07
CA LEU A 111 -4.99 -7.93 22.76
C LEU A 111 -5.65 -9.26 22.39
N PHE A 112 -6.51 -9.28 21.37
CA PHE A 112 -7.02 -10.50 20.76
C PHE A 112 -6.32 -10.76 19.43
N ALA A 113 -5.61 -11.88 19.33
CA ALA A 113 -4.98 -12.29 18.08
C ALA A 113 -4.64 -13.79 18.07
N ARG A 114 -4.23 -14.28 16.90
CA ARG A 114 -3.71 -15.64 16.74
C ARG A 114 -2.46 -15.86 17.61
N PRO A 115 -2.23 -17.08 18.14
CA PRO A 115 -1.17 -17.35 19.11
C PRO A 115 0.25 -17.05 18.61
N SER A 116 0.51 -17.23 17.31
CA SER A 116 1.87 -17.23 16.74
C SER A 116 2.70 -15.99 17.06
N ASN A 117 2.07 -14.80 17.09
CA ASN A 117 2.76 -13.51 17.28
C ASN A 117 2.24 -12.72 18.49
N LEU A 118 1.29 -13.29 19.25
CA LEU A 118 0.61 -12.58 20.33
C LEU A 118 1.56 -12.26 21.49
N GLN A 119 2.37 -13.23 21.93
CA GLN A 119 3.27 -13.03 23.08
C GLN A 119 4.30 -11.92 22.84
N GLN A 120 4.95 -11.94 21.68
CA GLN A 120 5.88 -10.89 21.29
C GLN A 120 5.21 -9.51 21.27
N THR A 121 3.97 -9.44 20.81
CA THR A 121 3.21 -8.18 20.78
C THR A 121 2.86 -7.71 22.20
N ILE A 122 2.46 -8.61 23.10
CA ILE A 122 2.26 -8.29 24.52
C ILE A 122 3.52 -7.68 25.12
N ASP A 123 4.68 -8.31 24.88
CA ASP A 123 5.96 -7.86 25.44
C ASP A 123 6.35 -6.47 24.90
N ASP A 124 6.15 -6.24 23.60
CA ASP A 124 6.43 -4.94 22.98
C ASP A 124 5.50 -3.83 23.49
N VAL A 125 4.21 -4.13 23.70
CA VAL A 125 3.25 -3.17 24.25
C VAL A 125 3.55 -2.88 25.71
N LYS A 126 3.93 -3.88 26.51
CA LYS A 126 4.34 -3.70 27.91
C LYS A 126 5.56 -2.78 28.06
N LYS A 127 6.52 -2.82 27.12
CA LYS A 127 7.72 -1.94 27.15
C LYS A 127 7.39 -0.45 27.04
N VAL A 128 6.29 -0.10 26.36
CA VAL A 128 5.90 1.30 26.13
C VAL A 128 4.71 1.74 27.01
N ALA A 129 4.03 0.78 27.64
CA ALA A 129 2.93 1.06 28.54
C ALA A 129 3.41 1.83 29.78
N ARG A 130 2.57 2.75 30.28
CA ARG A 130 2.84 3.40 31.58
C ARG A 130 2.90 2.38 32.72
N GLU A 131 2.07 1.36 32.65
CA GLU A 131 2.03 0.26 33.61
C GLU A 131 1.86 -1.07 32.87
N ALA A 132 2.82 -1.98 33.01
CA ALA A 132 2.79 -3.27 32.30
C ALA A 132 1.58 -4.16 32.67
N LYS A 133 1.01 -3.99 33.87
CA LYS A 133 -0.19 -4.72 34.31
C LYS A 133 -1.46 -4.31 33.57
N LEU A 134 -1.45 -3.19 32.85
CA LEU A 134 -2.57 -2.71 32.05
C LEU A 134 -2.63 -3.37 30.66
N VAL A 135 -1.73 -4.31 30.37
CA VAL A 135 -1.63 -5.01 29.09
C VAL A 135 -1.87 -6.50 29.28
N SER A 136 -2.96 -6.99 28.71
CA SER A 136 -3.30 -8.41 28.67
C SER A 136 -3.52 -8.86 27.23
N GLY A 137 -3.41 -10.17 26.99
CA GLY A 137 -3.66 -10.73 25.68
C GLY A 137 -4.23 -12.13 25.76
N TYR A 138 -5.12 -12.43 24.82
CA TYR A 138 -5.89 -13.65 24.79
C TYR A 138 -5.85 -14.24 23.38
N PRO A 139 -5.43 -15.51 23.24
CA PRO A 139 -5.41 -16.17 21.94
C PRO A 139 -6.83 -16.30 21.40
N LEU A 140 -7.04 -15.81 20.19
CA LEU A 140 -8.33 -15.83 19.53
C LEU A 140 -8.15 -15.85 18.01
N ASP A 141 -8.80 -16.82 17.37
CA ASP A 141 -8.92 -16.90 15.92
C ASP A 141 -10.35 -16.61 15.49
N LEU A 142 -10.56 -15.54 14.73
CA LEU A 142 -11.90 -15.12 14.28
C LEU A 142 -12.49 -16.03 13.20
N ALA A 143 -11.69 -16.91 12.60
CA ALA A 143 -12.18 -17.95 11.69
C ALA A 143 -12.78 -19.17 12.43
N ASP A 144 -12.60 -19.27 13.75
CA ASP A 144 -13.07 -20.40 14.56
C ASP A 144 -13.92 -19.94 15.75
N LEU A 145 -15.23 -20.20 15.70
CA LEU A 145 -16.18 -19.84 16.76
C LEU A 145 -15.83 -20.46 18.13
N VAL A 146 -15.21 -21.65 18.15
CA VAL A 146 -14.76 -22.30 19.39
C VAL A 146 -13.59 -21.53 19.99
N SER A 147 -12.64 -21.10 19.15
CA SER A 147 -11.53 -20.23 19.54
C SER A 147 -12.02 -18.89 20.09
N ILE A 148 -12.99 -18.26 19.42
CA ILE A 148 -13.63 -17.01 19.89
C ILE A 148 -14.21 -17.20 21.29
N LYS A 149 -15.04 -18.23 21.47
CA LYS A 149 -15.70 -18.50 22.75
C LYS A 149 -14.68 -18.71 23.88
N LYS A 150 -13.64 -19.51 23.64
CA LYS A 150 -12.55 -19.74 24.61
C LYS A 150 -11.80 -18.46 24.96
N GLY A 151 -11.44 -17.65 23.95
CA GLY A 151 -10.73 -16.39 24.18
C GLY A 151 -11.54 -15.39 25.00
N VAL A 152 -12.86 -15.31 24.75
CA VAL A 152 -13.79 -14.47 25.53
C VAL A 152 -13.98 -14.99 26.95
N GLU A 153 -14.11 -16.31 27.14
CA GLU A 153 -14.19 -16.92 28.47
C GLU A 153 -12.94 -16.63 29.31
N GLN A 154 -11.75 -16.77 28.71
CA GLN A 154 -10.49 -16.41 29.39
C GLN A 154 -10.42 -14.93 29.75
N TYR A 155 -10.88 -14.05 28.86
CA TYR A 155 -11.00 -12.62 29.14
C TYR A 155 -11.90 -12.37 30.35
N LYS A 156 -13.11 -12.94 30.37
CA LYS A 156 -14.06 -12.76 31.47
C LYS A 156 -13.51 -13.26 32.81
N VAL A 157 -12.83 -14.41 32.81
CA VAL A 157 -12.22 -14.97 34.04
C VAL A 157 -11.13 -14.07 34.59
N ASN A 158 -10.28 -13.53 33.71
CA ASN A 158 -9.11 -12.75 34.14
C ASN A 158 -9.44 -11.28 34.43
N GLU A 159 -10.39 -10.69 33.70
CA GLU A 159 -10.70 -9.26 33.78
C GLU A 159 -11.97 -8.96 34.60
N GLY A 160 -12.80 -9.98 34.85
CA GLY A 160 -14.10 -9.86 35.49
C GLY A 160 -15.24 -9.86 34.48
N GLU A 161 -16.37 -10.45 34.85
CA GLU A 161 -17.53 -10.58 33.96
C GLU A 161 -18.16 -9.21 33.61
N ASP A 162 -18.08 -8.26 34.55
CA ASP A 162 -18.56 -6.88 34.39
C ASP A 162 -17.44 -5.89 34.03
N ALA A 163 -16.33 -6.38 33.46
CA ALA A 163 -15.22 -5.53 33.06
C ALA A 163 -15.67 -4.46 32.05
N SER A 164 -15.57 -3.19 32.45
CA SER A 164 -15.94 -2.06 31.59
C SER A 164 -15.02 -1.94 30.38
N ILE A 165 -15.62 -1.87 29.20
CA ILE A 165 -14.96 -1.70 27.91
C ILE A 165 -15.32 -0.31 27.38
N THR A 166 -14.30 0.51 27.11
CA THR A 166 -14.50 1.83 26.50
C THR A 166 -14.71 1.70 25.00
N ALA A 167 -13.91 0.87 24.32
CA ALA A 167 -14.06 0.62 22.90
C ALA A 167 -13.51 -0.75 22.48
N LEU A 168 -14.09 -1.28 21.40
CA LEU A 168 -13.60 -2.44 20.67
C LEU A 168 -13.07 -1.99 19.30
N ILE A 169 -11.85 -2.37 18.97
CA ILE A 169 -11.17 -2.05 17.72
C ILE A 169 -11.13 -3.31 16.85
N ASN A 170 -12.02 -3.35 15.86
CA ASN A 170 -12.14 -4.42 14.89
C ASN A 170 -11.10 -4.26 13.77
N ASN A 171 -9.84 -4.62 14.05
CA ASN A 171 -8.72 -4.52 13.10
C ASN A 171 -8.32 -5.88 12.48
N ALA A 172 -8.98 -6.98 12.79
CA ALA A 172 -8.63 -8.24 12.17
C ALA A 172 -9.04 -8.29 10.69
N GLY A 173 -8.16 -8.85 9.86
CA GLY A 173 -8.35 -9.10 8.43
C GLY A 173 -7.51 -10.27 7.97
#